data_AF-A0A800DI79-F1
#
_entry.id   AF-A0A800DI79-F1
#
_cell.length_a   1.000
_cell.length_b   1.000
_cell.length_c   1.000
_cell.angle_alpha   90.00
_cell.angle_beta   90.00
_cell.angle_gamma   90.00
#
_symmetry.space_group_name_H-M   'P 1'
#
loop_
_entity.id
_entity.type
_entity.pdbx_description
1 polymer ?
#
loop_
_entity_poly.entity_id
_entity_poly.type
_entity_poly.pdbx_seq_one_letter_code
_entity_poly.pdbx_strand_id
1 'polypeptide(L)' 'IRGVIASMWGKDVARTIRILYGGSVTSSNVTEFIVEPEIDGALVGGASLKAADFVSIVKQTAASKSAQ' A
#
# COMPACT_ATOMS: atom_id res chain seq x y z
N ILE A 1 11.49 2.36 -6.93
CA ILE A 1 11.50 0.88 -6.91
C ILE A 1 10.94 0.30 -8.20
N ARG A 2 9.71 0.62 -8.60
CA ARG A 2 9.11 0.12 -9.85
C ARG A 2 9.95 0.34 -11.10
N GLY A 3 10.60 1.50 -11.22
CA GLY A 3 11.54 1.78 -12.33
C GLY A 3 12.74 0.83 -12.40
N VAL A 4 13.29 0.42 -11.25
CA VAL A 4 14.38 -0.58 -11.19
C VAL A 4 13.86 -1.94 -11.68
N ILE A 5 12.69 -2.34 -11.22
CA ILE A 5 12.03 -3.58 -11.66
C ILE A 5 11.78 -3.54 -13.17
N ALA A 6 11.30 -2.40 -13.70
CA ALA A 6 11.06 -2.23 -15.13
C ALA A 6 12.35 -2.32 -15.95
N SER A 7 13.47 -1.81 -15.42
CA SER A 7 14.78 -1.91 -16.08
C SER A 7 15.33 -3.33 -16.11
N MET A 8 15.05 -4.15 -15.10
CA MET A 8 15.59 -5.50 -14.98
C MET A 8 14.71 -6.56 -15.65
N TRP A 9 13.38 -6.40 -15.60
CA TRP A 9 12.40 -7.42 -16.01
C TRP A 9 11.31 -6.91 -16.96
N GLY A 10 11.40 -5.65 -17.41
CA GLY A 10 10.45 -5.06 -18.34
C GLY A 10 9.21 -4.44 -17.68
N LYS A 11 8.53 -3.59 -18.45
CA LYS A 11 7.39 -2.79 -17.96
C LYS A 11 6.16 -3.63 -17.60
N ASP A 12 5.97 -4.77 -18.24
CA ASP A 12 4.80 -5.62 -17.98
C ASP A 12 4.91 -6.29 -16.61
N VAL A 13 6.08 -6.88 -16.31
CA VAL A 13 6.37 -7.43 -14.98
C VAL A 13 6.25 -6.34 -13.91
N ALA A 14 6.87 -5.17 -14.15
CA ALA A 14 6.84 -4.06 -13.19
C ALA A 14 5.43 -3.52 -12.88
N ARG A 15 4.48 -3.64 -13.82
CA ARG A 15 3.08 -3.24 -13.62
C ARG A 15 2.28 -4.25 -12.79
N THR A 16 2.67 -5.53 -12.80
CA THR A 16 1.96 -6.58 -12.06
C THR A 16 2.42 -6.74 -10.60
N ILE A 17 3.64 -6.29 -10.28
CA ILE A 17 4.20 -6.39 -8.94
C ILE A 17 3.60 -5.32 -8.03
N ARG A 18 3.11 -5.74 -6.86
CA ARG A 18 2.65 -4.85 -5.80
C ARG A 18 3.81 -4.35 -4.93
N ILE A 19 3.89 -3.05 -4.72
CA ILE A 19 4.86 -2.37 -3.85
C ILE A 19 4.10 -1.83 -2.64
N LEU A 20 4.39 -2.40 -1.47
CA LEU A 20 3.71 -2.04 -0.22
C LEU A 20 4.55 -1.05 0.58
N TYR A 21 3.89 -0.08 1.20
CA TYR A 21 4.51 0.81 2.18
C TYR A 21 4.61 0.12 3.54
N GLY A 22 5.83 -0.05 4.05
CA GLY A 22 6.11 -0.74 5.31
C GLY A 22 6.50 0.16 6.48
N GLY A 23 6.20 1.46 6.41
CA GLY A 23 6.46 2.39 7.51
C GLY A 23 5.47 2.25 8.68
N SER A 24 5.39 3.29 9.52
CA SER A 24 4.46 3.33 10.65
C SER A 24 3.02 3.57 10.18
N VAL A 25 2.33 2.49 9.79
CA VAL A 25 0.93 2.53 9.34
C VAL A 25 -0.02 2.40 10.52
N THR A 26 -0.94 3.36 10.62
CA THR A 26 -2.04 3.37 11.59
C THR A 26 -3.37 3.64 10.89
N SER A 27 -4.47 3.42 11.61
CA SER A 27 -5.81 3.78 11.14
C SER A 27 -6.00 5.28 10.92
N SER A 28 -5.13 6.13 11.49
CA SER A 28 -5.21 7.59 11.39
C SER A 28 -4.44 8.19 10.23
N ASN A 29 -3.43 7.50 9.70
CA ASN A 29 -2.53 8.07 8.69
C ASN A 29 -2.52 7.31 7.35
N VAL A 30 -3.19 6.15 7.26
CA VAL A 30 -3.10 5.28 6.07
C VAL A 30 -3.48 6.00 4.77
N THR A 31 -4.44 6.92 4.83
CA THR A 31 -4.92 7.67 3.67
C THR A 31 -3.92 8.70 3.16
N GLU A 32 -2.95 9.12 3.97
CA GLU A 32 -1.98 10.16 3.61
C GLU A 32 -0.99 9.69 2.52
N PHE A 33 -0.66 8.40 2.50
CA PHE A 33 0.33 7.84 1.57
C PHE A 33 -0.25 6.78 0.63
N ILE A 34 -1.39 6.15 0.97
CA ILE A 34 -1.98 5.14 0.08
C ILE A 34 -2.51 5.73 -1.23
N VAL A 35 -2.72 7.05 -1.29
CA VAL A 35 -3.11 7.77 -2.51
C VAL A 35 -1.94 7.95 -3.49
N GLU A 36 -0.71 7.65 -3.08
CA GLU A 36 0.43 7.71 -3.99
C GLU A 36 0.33 6.60 -5.06
N PRO A 37 0.55 6.93 -6.35
CA PRO A 37 0.38 5.97 -7.45
C PRO A 37 1.39 4.82 -7.41
N GLU A 38 2.55 5.03 -6.77
CA GLU A 38 3.60 4.01 -6.66
C GLU A 38 3.47 3.13 -5.40
N ILE A 39 2.48 3.39 -4.54
CA ILE A 39 2.18 2.60 -3.33
C ILE A 39 0.90 1.81 -3.56
N ASP A 40 0.99 0.48 -3.60
CA ASP A 40 -0.13 -0.41 -3.92
C ASP A 40 -0.86 -0.91 -2.67
N GLY A 41 -0.35 -0.60 -1.48
CA GLY A 41 -0.86 -1.15 -0.22
C GLY A 41 0.04 -0.82 0.97
N ALA A 42 -0.27 -1.44 2.10
CA ALA A 42 0.47 -1.29 3.34
C ALA A 42 0.93 -2.64 3.91
N LEU A 43 2.13 -2.68 4.47
CA LEU A 43 2.62 -3.75 5.32
C LEU A 43 2.56 -3.26 6.77
N VAL A 44 1.50 -3.66 7.49
CA VAL A 44 1.14 -3.08 8.78
C VAL A 44 1.84 -3.82 9.93
N GLY A 45 2.58 -3.08 10.75
CA GLY A 45 3.24 -3.58 11.97
C GLY A 45 2.29 -3.67 13.17
N GLY A 46 2.60 -2.97 14.26
CA GLY A 46 1.87 -3.09 15.54
C GLY A 46 0.35 -2.83 15.48
N ALA A 47 -0.13 -1.99 14.55
CA ALA A 47 -1.56 -1.76 14.35
C ALA A 47 -2.31 -3.01 13.83
N SER A 48 -1.61 -3.98 13.24
CA SER A 48 -2.20 -5.26 12.81
C SER A 48 -2.65 -6.13 13.99
N LEU A 49 -2.06 -5.93 15.19
CA LEU A 49 -2.38 -6.68 16.40
C LEU A 49 -3.68 -6.21 17.07
N LYS A 50 -4.26 -5.11 16.59
CA LYS A 50 -5.52 -4.55 17.08
C LYS A 50 -6.58 -4.70 15.98
N ALA A 51 -7.52 -5.62 16.18
CA ALA A 51 -8.50 -5.98 15.15
C ALA A 51 -9.27 -4.77 14.59
N ALA A 52 -9.72 -3.85 15.44
CA ALA A 52 -10.44 -2.66 15.02
C ALA A 52 -9.58 -1.73 14.14
N ASP A 53 -8.31 -1.52 14.50
CA ASP A 53 -7.39 -0.71 13.71
C ASP A 53 -7.08 -1.37 12.38
N PHE A 54 -6.79 -2.67 12.39
CA PHE A 54 -6.44 -3.40 11.16
C PHE A 54 -7.60 -3.44 10.16
N VAL A 55 -8.83 -3.70 10.64
CA VAL A 55 -10.04 -3.66 9.80
C VAL A 55 -10.27 -2.25 9.24
N SER A 56 -10.04 -1.21 10.04
CA SER A 56 -10.15 0.18 9.59
C SER A 56 -9.13 0.48 8.49
N ILE A 57 -7.87 0.09 8.68
CA ILE A 57 -6.79 0.25 7.69
C ILE A 57 -7.18 -0.42 6.36
N VAL A 58 -7.62 -1.69 6.40
CA VAL A 58 -8.03 -2.42 5.18
C VAL A 58 -9.16 -1.72 4.45
N LYS A 59 -10.20 -1.28 5.16
CA LYS A 59 -11.36 -0.59 4.57
C LYS A 59 -10.96 0.75 3.93
N GLN A 60 -10.15 1.55 4.62
CA GLN A 60 -9.67 2.83 4.11
C GLN A 60 -8.78 2.65 2.88
N THR A 61 -7.82 1.70 2.94
CA THR A 61 -6.98 1.36 1.78
C THR A 61 -7.80 0.92 0.57
N ALA A 62 -8.77 0.02 0.77
CA ALA A 62 -9.63 -0.46 -0.31
C ALA A 62 -10.48 0.67 -0.93
N ALA A 63 -11.05 1.54 -0.10
CA ALA A 63 -11.83 2.69 -0.55
C ALA A 63 -10.97 3.67 -1.36
N SER A 64 -9.77 4.03 -0.87
CA SER A 64 -8.86 4.95 -1.57
C SER A 64 -8.38 4.39 -2.91
N LYS A 65 -8.06 3.09 -2.98
CA LYS A 65 -7.57 2.46 -4.22
C LYS A 65 -8.66 2.15 -5.24
N SER A 66 -9.91 2.01 -4.81
CA SER A 66 -11.04 1.85 -5.75
C SER A 66 -11.47 3.18 -6.39
N ALA A 67 -11.06 4.31 -5.81
CA ALA A 67 -11.36 5.66 -6.31
C ALA A 67 -10.26 6.23 -7.23
N GLN A 68 -9.13 5.53 -7.37
CA GLN A 68 -8.03 5.85 -8.28
C GLN A 68 -8.10 5.03 -9.56
#